data_AF-A0A9E5A8F8-F1
#
_entry.id   AF-A0A9E5A8F8-F1
#
_cell.length_a   1.000
_cell.length_b   1.000
_cell.length_c   1.000
_cell.angle_alpha   90.00
_cell.angle_beta   90.00
_cell.angle_gamma   90.00
#
_symmetry.space_group_name_H-M   'P 1'
#
loop_
_entity.id
_entity.type
_entity.pdbx_description
1 polymer ?
#
loop_
_entity_poly.entity_id
_entity_poly.type
_entity_poly.pdbx_seq_one_letter_code
_entity_poly.pdbx_strand_id
1 'polypeptide(L)'
;MPVPIGVKIVLGDERFVDGLARTLAEEGRGPDYLSVDGAEGGTGTAPLSLTDHMGVPLHDALVAVDDAYRRWGVRDRITIIGAGRVITGAEAAYALALGADLVNIGRGFLFSICCI
;
A
#
# COMPACT_ATOMS: atom_id res chain seq x y z
N MET A 1 -1.19 -24.16 -10.15
CA MET A 1 -0.64 -23.06 -9.32
C MET A 1 -1.85 -22.29 -8.80
N PRO A 2 -2.07 -22.21 -7.47
CA PRO A 2 -3.14 -21.38 -6.95
C PRO A 2 -2.93 -19.92 -7.35
N VAL A 3 -4.02 -19.19 -7.60
CA VAL A 3 -4.00 -17.77 -7.95
C VAL A 3 -3.80 -16.98 -6.65
N PRO A 4 -2.85 -16.02 -6.58
CA PRO A 4 -2.64 -15.23 -5.37
C PRO A 4 -3.85 -14.33 -5.09
N ILE A 5 -4.26 -14.28 -3.83
CA ILE A 5 -5.35 -13.44 -3.33
C ILE A 5 -4.73 -12.26 -2.61
N GLY A 6 -5.06 -11.06 -3.06
CA GLY A 6 -4.59 -9.83 -2.41
C GLY A 6 -5.71 -8.91 -2.00
N VAL A 7 -5.37 -8.02 -1.08
CA VAL A 7 -6.26 -6.98 -0.59
C VAL A 7 -5.64 -5.62 -0.91
N LYS A 8 -6.47 -4.69 -1.39
CA LYS A 8 -6.08 -3.31 -1.60
C LYS A 8 -6.70 -2.43 -0.53
N ILE A 9 -5.88 -1.58 0.10
CA ILE A 9 -6.31 -0.69 1.18
C ILE A 9 -5.72 0.70 1.00
N VAL A 10 -6.41 1.70 1.54
CA VAL A 10 -5.84 2.98 1.93
C VAL A 10 -5.82 2.99 3.45
N LEU A 11 -4.68 3.29 4.06
CA LEU A 11 -4.58 3.31 5.51
C LEU A 11 -5.36 4.51 6.07
N GLY A 12 -6.24 4.25 7.03
CA GLY A 12 -6.89 5.28 7.85
C GLY A 12 -6.68 5.09 9.35
N ASP A 13 -6.47 3.85 9.80
CA ASP A 13 -6.24 3.49 11.20
C ASP A 13 -5.27 2.32 11.28
N GLU A 14 -4.17 2.48 12.01
CA GLU A 14 -3.13 1.46 12.18
C GLU A 14 -3.66 0.18 12.84
N ARG A 15 -4.70 0.28 13.67
CA ARG A 15 -5.32 -0.87 14.34
C ARG A 15 -5.88 -1.89 13.35
N PHE A 16 -6.28 -1.45 12.16
CA PHE A 16 -6.75 -2.34 11.11
C PHE A 16 -5.61 -3.24 10.60
N VAL A 17 -4.44 -2.67 10.35
CA VAL A 17 -3.29 -3.42 9.83
C VAL A 17 -2.68 -4.32 10.89
N ASP A 18 -2.64 -3.83 12.14
CA ASP A 18 -2.23 -4.63 13.28
C ASP A 18 -3.14 -5.86 13.48
N GLY A 19 -4.45 -5.67 13.32
CA GLY A 19 -5.42 -6.77 13.33
C GLY A 19 -5.19 -7.81 12.22
N LEU A 20 -4.90 -7.35 10.99
CA LEU A 20 -4.57 -8.25 9.88
C LEU A 20 -3.29 -9.06 10.16
N ALA A 21 -2.23 -8.39 10.63
CA ALA A 21 -0.96 -9.03 10.96
C ALA A 21 -1.12 -10.05 12.09
N ARG A 22 -1.88 -9.70 13.14
CA ARG A 22 -2.24 -10.61 14.23
C ARG A 22 -2.99 -11.84 13.74
N THR A 23 -4.03 -11.67 12.92
CA THR A 23 -4.81 -12.80 12.38
C THR A 23 -3.93 -13.73 11.55
N LEU A 24 -3.01 -13.18 10.74
CA LEU A 24 -2.07 -13.99 9.98
C LEU A 24 -1.10 -14.77 10.89
N ALA A 25 -0.68 -14.18 12.01
CA ALA A 25 0.20 -14.82 12.99
C ALA A 25 -0.52 -15.92 13.78
N GLU A 26 -1.75 -15.67 14.24
CA GLU A 26 -2.51 -16.58 15.10
C GLU A 26 -3.19 -17.71 14.32
N GLU A 27 -3.84 -17.39 13.20
CA GLU A 27 -4.63 -18.36 12.43
C GLU A 27 -3.86 -18.95 11.25
N GLY A 28 -2.72 -18.36 10.89
CA GLY A 28 -1.96 -18.77 9.70
C GLY A 28 -2.65 -18.42 8.37
N ARG A 29 -3.77 -17.69 8.40
CA ARG A 29 -4.59 -17.34 7.23
C ARG A 29 -4.56 -15.84 6.98
N GLY A 30 -4.38 -15.46 5.72
CA GLY A 30 -4.37 -14.06 5.30
C GLY A 30 -4.17 -13.94 3.79
N PRO A 31 -4.14 -12.72 3.25
CA PRO A 31 -3.85 -12.49 1.84
C PRO A 31 -2.38 -12.78 1.51
N ASP A 32 -2.11 -13.16 0.27
CA ASP A 32 -0.77 -13.36 -0.26
C ASP A 32 -0.03 -12.02 -0.46
N TYR A 33 -0.78 -10.95 -0.75
CA TYR A 33 -0.22 -9.59 -0.87
C TYR A 33 -1.19 -8.52 -0.38
N LEU A 34 -0.61 -7.39 0.04
CA LEU A 34 -1.32 -6.19 0.44
C LEU A 34 -0.89 -5.02 -0.45
N SER A 35 -1.82 -4.45 -1.21
CA SER A 35 -1.61 -3.20 -1.94
C SER A 35 -2.00 -2.03 -1.04
N VAL A 36 -1.02 -1.23 -0.64
CA VAL A 36 -1.17 -0.06 0.21
C VAL A 36 -1.13 1.18 -0.68
N ASP A 37 -2.29 1.83 -0.81
CA ASP A 37 -2.44 3.06 -1.54
C ASP A 37 -2.32 4.26 -0.60
N GLY A 38 -1.50 5.24 -0.95
CA GLY A 38 -1.42 6.52 -0.26
C GLY A 38 -2.58 7.46 -0.63
N ALA A 39 -2.83 8.45 0.24
CA ALA A 39 -3.81 9.51 0.03
C ALA A 39 -3.60 10.29 -1.29
N GLU A 40 -2.38 10.29 -1.83
CA GLU A 40 -1.99 10.99 -3.06
C GLU A 40 -2.45 10.26 -4.35
N GLY A 41 -3.13 9.13 -4.19
CA GLY A 41 -3.70 8.31 -5.26
C GLY A 41 -4.58 9.11 -6.23
N GLY A 42 -4.59 8.69 -7.49
CA GLY A 42 -5.43 9.31 -8.52
C GLY A 42 -6.76 8.59 -8.68
N THR A 43 -7.80 9.35 -8.98
CA THR A 43 -9.10 8.84 -9.41
C THR A 43 -9.63 9.69 -10.56
N GLY A 44 -10.32 9.07 -11.53
CA GLY A 44 -10.98 9.80 -12.60
C GLY A 44 -12.21 10.56 -12.12
N THR A 45 -12.86 10.06 -11.05
CA THR A 45 -14.05 10.66 -10.47
C THR A 45 -14.10 10.37 -8.97
N ALA A 46 -14.08 11.42 -8.15
CA ALA A 46 -14.41 11.34 -6.72
C ALA A 46 -14.90 12.70 -6.20
N PRO A 47 -15.73 12.71 -5.14
CA PRO A 47 -16.03 13.93 -4.41
C PRO A 47 -14.74 14.58 -3.88
N LEU A 48 -14.59 15.90 -4.08
CA LEU A 48 -13.42 16.66 -3.63
C LEU A 48 -13.15 16.49 -2.13
N SER A 49 -14.21 16.44 -1.33
CA SER A 49 -14.10 16.22 0.11
C SER A 49 -13.45 14.88 0.48
N LEU A 50 -13.55 13.86 -0.36
CA LEU A 50 -12.88 12.58 -0.15
C LEU A 50 -11.45 12.61 -0.68
N THR A 51 -11.23 13.24 -1.83
CA THR A 51 -9.89 13.36 -2.44
C THR A 51 -8.93 14.16 -1.57
N ASP A 52 -9.40 15.24 -0.95
CA ASP A 52 -8.54 16.20 -0.26
C ASP A 52 -8.36 15.90 1.24
N HIS A 53 -9.20 15.05 1.83
CA HIS A 53 -9.29 14.88 3.29
C HIS A 53 -9.29 13.43 3.78
N MET A 54 -9.18 12.43 2.90
CA MET A 54 -9.19 11.02 3.32
C MET A 54 -7.87 10.32 3.00
N GLY A 55 -7.49 9.42 3.90
CA GLY A 55 -6.30 8.57 3.78
C GLY A 55 -5.06 9.13 4.45
N VAL A 56 -4.08 8.25 4.63
CA VAL A 56 -2.74 8.55 5.15
C VAL A 56 -1.75 8.65 3.99
N PRO A 57 -0.74 9.54 4.05
CA PRO A 57 0.32 9.60 3.05
C PRO A 57 1.01 8.24 2.84
N LEU A 58 1.39 7.93 1.60
CA LEU A 58 1.99 6.63 1.27
C LEU A 58 3.17 6.25 2.17
N HIS A 59 4.06 7.22 2.44
CA HIS A 59 5.27 6.95 3.22
C HIS A 59 4.96 6.54 4.65
N ASP A 60 4.05 7.27 5.31
CA ASP A 60 3.63 6.97 6.68
C ASP A 60 2.85 5.64 6.71
N ALA A 61 2.02 5.39 5.71
CA ALA A 61 1.27 4.15 5.59
C ALA A 61 2.20 2.92 5.42
N LEU A 62 3.26 3.02 4.61
CA LEU A 62 4.22 1.93 4.43
C LEU A 62 4.96 1.63 5.73
N VAL A 63 5.41 2.65 6.46
CA VAL A 63 6.08 2.46 7.75
C VAL A 63 5.15 1.76 8.75
N ALA A 64 3.90 2.22 8.86
CA ALA A 64 2.93 1.63 9.77
C ALA A 64 2.59 0.17 9.43
N VAL A 65 2.46 -0.14 8.13
CA VAL A 65 2.18 -1.51 7.66
C VAL A 65 3.39 -2.41 7.87
N ASP A 66 4.58 -2.01 7.45
CA ASP A 66 5.80 -2.81 7.59
C ASP A 66 6.09 -3.09 9.08
N ASP A 67 5.97 -2.08 9.95
CA ASP A 67 6.17 -2.26 11.39
C ASP A 67 5.11 -3.21 11.99
N ALA A 68 3.83 -3.07 11.62
CA ALA A 68 2.79 -3.98 12.10
C ALA A 68 3.10 -5.45 11.80
N TYR A 69 3.45 -5.78 10.55
CA TYR A 69 3.77 -7.16 10.18
C TYR A 69 5.09 -7.66 10.81
N ARG A 70 6.06 -6.76 11.07
CA ARG A 70 7.29 -7.10 11.81
C ARG A 70 7.04 -7.37 13.28
N ARG A 71 6.19 -6.57 13.96
CA ARG A 71 5.84 -6.76 15.38
C ARG A 71 5.25 -8.16 15.64
N TRP A 72 4.45 -8.66 14.69
CA TRP A 72 3.85 -9.99 14.75
C TRP A 72 4.72 -11.10 14.14
N GLY A 73 5.92 -10.78 13.65
CA GLY A 73 6.86 -11.77 13.11
C GLY A 73 6.37 -12.48 11.85
N VAL A 74 5.52 -11.83 11.04
CA VAL A 74 4.90 -12.42 9.83
C VAL A 74 5.19 -11.61 8.56
N ARG A 75 6.16 -10.68 8.61
CA ARG A 75 6.51 -9.80 7.48
C ARG A 75 6.96 -10.56 6.23
N ASP A 76 7.66 -11.66 6.42
CA ASP A 76 8.17 -12.57 5.40
C ASP A 76 7.09 -13.44 4.74
N ARG A 77 5.86 -13.41 5.27
CA ARG A 77 4.73 -14.20 4.75
C ARG A 77 3.80 -13.40 3.83
N ILE A 78 4.06 -12.10 3.65
CA ILE A 78 3.23 -11.22 2.83
C ILE A 78 4.08 -10.35 1.91
N THR A 79 3.59 -10.10 0.70
CA THR A 79 4.16 -9.08 -0.20
C THR A 79 3.43 -7.75 0.00
N ILE A 80 4.17 -6.68 0.30
CA ILE A 80 3.63 -5.32 0.40
C ILE A 80 3.88 -4.58 -0.91
N ILE A 81 2.82 -4.08 -1.53
CA ILE A 81 2.87 -3.27 -2.75
C ILE A 81 2.52 -1.83 -2.39
N GLY A 82 3.44 -0.89 -2.56
CA GLY A 82 3.18 0.54 -2.37
C GLY A 82 2.63 1.18 -3.65
N ALA A 83 1.54 1.92 -3.55
CA ALA A 83 0.92 2.62 -4.67
C ALA A 83 0.55 4.06 -4.28
N GLY A 84 0.73 5.02 -5.19
CA GLY A 84 0.42 6.41 -4.91
C GLY A 84 0.91 7.33 -6.02
N ARG A 85 1.29 8.56 -5.67
CA ARG A 85 1.90 9.52 -6.62
C ARG A 85 3.40 9.26 -6.80
N VAL A 86 3.78 8.03 -7.14
CA VAL A 86 5.17 7.68 -7.48
C VAL A 86 5.37 7.91 -8.99
N ILE A 87 6.29 8.80 -9.36
CA ILE A 87 6.54 9.18 -10.77
C ILE A 87 8.01 8.93 -11.14
N THR A 88 8.92 9.15 -10.19
CA THR A 88 10.36 9.07 -10.41
C THR A 88 10.95 7.78 -9.82
N GLY A 89 12.10 7.35 -10.35
CA GLY A 89 12.84 6.22 -9.79
C GLY A 89 13.31 6.44 -8.35
N ALA A 90 13.55 7.69 -7.95
CA ALA A 90 13.94 8.03 -6.58
C ALA A 90 12.78 7.82 -5.59
N GLU A 91 11.57 8.22 -5.96
CA GLU A 91 10.36 7.96 -5.14
C GLU A 91 10.08 6.46 -5.03
N ALA A 92 10.27 5.70 -6.12
CA ALA A 92 10.14 4.26 -6.09
C ALA A 92 11.18 3.61 -5.16
N ALA A 93 12.46 4.03 -5.25
CA ALA A 93 13.51 3.56 -4.36
C ALA A 93 13.23 3.91 -2.89
N TYR A 94 12.66 5.08 -2.63
CA TYR A 94 12.27 5.50 -1.28
C TYR A 94 11.14 4.61 -0.72
N ALA A 95 10.10 4.34 -1.51
CA ALA A 95 9.02 3.44 -1.11
C ALA A 95 9.52 2.02 -0.81
N LEU A 96 10.44 1.49 -1.62
CA LEU A 96 11.09 0.20 -1.37
C LEU A 96 11.90 0.21 -0.07
N ALA A 97 12.64 1.29 0.19
CA ALA A 97 13.41 1.44 1.43
C ALA A 97 12.54 1.51 2.69
N LEU A 98 11.30 2.03 2.58
CA LEU A 98 10.34 2.10 3.68
C LEU A 98 9.61 0.79 3.97
N GLY A 99 9.82 -0.27 3.18
CA GLY A 99 9.26 -1.60 3.44
C GLY A 99 8.29 -2.12 2.38
N ALA A 100 8.10 -1.41 1.25
CA ALA A 100 7.42 -1.99 0.10
C ALA A 100 8.33 -3.03 -0.60
N ASP A 101 7.75 -4.16 -1.02
CA ASP A 101 8.44 -5.16 -1.85
C ASP A 101 8.31 -4.83 -3.34
N LEU A 102 7.20 -4.17 -3.72
CA LEU A 102 6.90 -3.74 -5.07
C LEU A 102 6.29 -2.34 -5.05
N VAL A 103 6.43 -1.61 -6.15
CA VAL A 103 5.83 -0.29 -6.32
C VAL A 103 4.92 -0.29 -7.55
N ASN A 104 3.68 0.14 -7.36
CA ASN A 104 2.71 0.27 -8.44
C ASN A 104 2.58 1.74 -8.87
N ILE A 105 2.71 1.97 -10.17
CA ILE A 105 2.69 3.31 -10.77
C ILE A 105 1.47 3.39 -11.69
N GLY A 106 0.58 4.33 -11.41
CA GLY A 106 -0.58 4.61 -12.26
C GLY A 106 -0.41 5.94 -13.01
N ARG A 107 -0.42 7.05 -12.26
CA ARG A 107 -0.38 8.41 -12.81
C ARG A 107 0.85 8.67 -13.69
N GLY A 108 2.02 8.14 -13.31
CA GLY A 108 3.24 8.26 -14.14
C GLY A 108 3.07 7.68 -15.54
N PHE A 109 2.41 6.52 -15.67
CA PHE A 109 2.13 5.94 -16.99
C PHE A 109 1.03 6.70 -17.73
N LEU A 110 0.02 7.24 -17.04
CA LEU A 110 -0.97 8.10 -17.68
C LEU A 110 -0.32 9.32 -18.33
N PHE A 111 0.67 9.94 -17.68
CA PHE A 111 1.45 11.03 -18.28
C PHE A 111 2.23 10.58 -19.52
N SER A 112 2.76 9.36 -19.54
CA SER A 112 3.44 8.83 -20.74
C SER A 112 2.53 8.62 -21.95
N ILE A 113 1.21 8.51 -21.74
CA ILE A 113 0.21 8.37 -22.81
C ILE A 113 -0.58 9.67 -23.05
N CYS A 114 -0.02 10.82 -22.69
CA CYS A 114 -0.59 12.16 -22.91
C CYS A 114 -1.80 12.54 -22.03
N CYS A 115 -1.92 11.99 -20.82
CA CYS A 115 -2.76 12.62 -19.79
C CYS A 115 -2.13 13.94 -19.35
N ILE A 116 -2.89 15.04 -19.43
CA ILE A 116 -2.46 16.41 -19.08
C ILE A 116 -3.16 16.90 -17.82
#